data_AF-A0A8J2K174-F1
#
_entry.id   AF-A0A8J2K174-F1
#
_cell.length_a   1.000
_cell.length_b   1.000
_cell.length_c   1.000
_cell.angle_alpha   90.00
_cell.angle_beta   90.00
_cell.angle_gamma   90.00
#
_symmetry.space_group_name_H-M   'P 1'
#
loop_
_entity.id
_entity.type
_entity.pdbx_description
1 polymer ?
#
loop_
_entity_poly.entity_id
_entity_poly.type
_entity_poly.pdbx_seq_one_letter_code
_entity_poly.pdbx_strand_id
1 'polypeptide(L)'
;MYGVSFNVVLQAAFTGGVRNFMLEKNIEIPEAIHCVVPLPVPGHPGKLRNHMTAILNTLPVGIEDPRERIRDIQKSFRSLQSSS
;
A
#
# COMPACT_ATOMS: atom_id res chain seq x y z
N MET A 1 -16.26 8.81 -9.29
CA MET A 1 -14.78 8.80 -9.18
C MET A 1 -14.44 8.65 -7.69
N TYR A 2 -13.58 7.70 -7.29
CA TYR A 2 -13.44 7.29 -5.88
C TYR A 2 -12.74 8.31 -4.94
N GLY A 3 -12.27 9.46 -5.45
CA GLY A 3 -11.66 10.51 -4.61
C GLY A 3 -10.39 10.08 -3.86
N VAL A 4 -9.67 9.09 -4.40
CA VAL A 4 -8.48 8.49 -3.75
C VAL A 4 -7.17 9.06 -4.32
N SER A 5 -6.09 9.01 -3.56
CA SER A 5 -4.76 9.40 -4.04
C SER A 5 -4.20 8.37 -5.05
N PHE A 6 -3.28 8.80 -5.92
CA PHE A 6 -2.59 7.90 -6.85
C PHE A 6 -1.84 6.76 -6.12
N ASN A 7 -1.25 7.04 -4.95
CA ASN A 7 -0.57 6.02 -4.15
C ASN A 7 -1.54 4.91 -3.70
N VAL A 8 -2.77 5.26 -3.31
CA VAL A 8 -3.80 4.27 -2.96
C VAL A 8 -4.16 3.38 -4.16
N VAL A 9 -4.26 3.96 -5.35
CA VAL A 9 -4.50 3.18 -6.58
C VAL A 9 -3.37 2.20 -6.85
N LEU A 10 -2.12 2.66 -6.74
CA LEU A 10 -0.94 1.82 -6.97
C LEU A 10 -0.86 0.66 -5.97
N GLN A 11 -1.09 0.95 -4.69
CA GLN A 11 -1.11 -0.08 -3.64
C GLN A 11 -2.25 -1.09 -3.85
N ALA A 12 -3.44 -0.64 -4.26
CA ALA A 12 -4.56 -1.54 -4.54
C ALA A 12 -4.29 -2.45 -5.75
N ALA A 13 -3.68 -1.91 -6.80
CA ALA A 13 -3.25 -2.68 -7.97
C ALA A 13 -2.19 -3.72 -7.58
N PHE A 14 -1.18 -3.33 -6.80
CA PHE A 14 -0.15 -4.25 -6.32
C PHE A 14 -0.73 -5.36 -5.44
N THR A 15 -1.60 -5.01 -4.50
CA THR A 15 -2.30 -5.97 -3.62
C THR A 15 -3.11 -6.97 -4.43
N GLY A 16 -3.81 -6.52 -5.49
CA GLY A 16 -4.52 -7.40 -6.40
C GLY A 16 -3.62 -8.30 -7.24
N GLY A 17 -2.50 -7.77 -7.72
CA GLY A 17 -1.49 -8.55 -8.44
C GLY A 17 -0.91 -9.66 -7.58
N VAL A 18 -0.54 -9.36 -6.33
CA VAL A 18 -0.04 -10.36 -5.38
C VAL A 18 -1.10 -11.42 -5.07
N ARG A 19 -2.36 -11.03 -4.84
CA ARG A 19 -3.46 -11.99 -4.65
C ARG A 19 -3.62 -12.92 -5.84
N ASN A 20 -3.64 -12.37 -7.06
CA ASN A 20 -3.78 -13.16 -8.29
C ASN A 20 -2.61 -14.13 -8.47
N PHE A 21 -1.39 -13.69 -8.15
CA PHE A 21 -0.22 -14.55 -8.17
C PHE A 21 -0.33 -15.70 -7.16
N MET A 22 -0.78 -15.43 -5.93
CA MET A 22 -1.00 -16.47 -4.91
C MET A 22 -2.04 -17.51 -5.38
N LEU A 23 -3.16 -17.04 -5.95
CA LEU A 23 -4.18 -17.91 -6.55
C LEU A 23 -3.62 -18.79 -7.66
N GLU A 24 -2.86 -18.20 -8.60
CA GLU A 24 -2.23 -18.94 -9.71
C GLU A 24 -1.28 -20.03 -9.22
N LYS A 25 -0.62 -19.80 -8.07
CA LYS A 25 0.33 -20.75 -7.47
C LYS A 25 -0.29 -21.70 -6.45
N ASN A 26 -1.61 -21.68 -6.25
CA ASN A 26 -2.30 -22.43 -5.19
C ASN A 26 -1.70 -22.17 -3.79
N ILE A 27 -1.27 -20.94 -3.54
CA ILE A 27 -0.78 -20.48 -2.24
C ILE A 27 -1.99 -19.97 -1.44
N GLU A 28 -2.07 -20.36 -0.18
CA GLU A 28 -3.08 -19.84 0.75
C GLU A 28 -3.01 -18.31 0.83
N ILE A 29 -4.14 -17.65 0.70
CA ILE A 29 -4.21 -16.19 0.74
C ILE A 29 -4.36 -15.76 2.20
N PRO A 30 -3.37 -15.07 2.79
CA PRO A 30 -3.52 -14.54 4.14
C PRO A 30 -4.52 -13.37 4.15
N GLU A 31 -4.99 -12.98 5.32
CA GLU A 31 -5.82 -11.77 5.47
C GLU A 31 -5.09 -10.51 4.96
N ALA A 32 -3.81 -10.39 5.30
CA ALA A 32 -2.98 -9.27 4.90
C ALA A 32 -1.50 -9.64 4.77
N ILE A 33 -0.75 -8.78 4.08
CA ILE A 33 0.72 -8.82 4.01
C ILE A 33 1.31 -7.49 4.46
N HIS A 34 2.49 -7.52 5.05
CA HIS A 34 3.23 -6.30 5.38
C HIS A 34 4.09 -5.85 4.20
N CYS A 35 4.07 -4.54 3.93
CA CYS A 35 4.82 -3.91 2.86
C CYS A 35 5.51 -2.65 3.38
N VAL A 36 6.81 -2.53 3.12
CA VAL A 36 7.56 -1.30 3.42
C VAL A 36 7.44 -0.37 2.23
N VAL A 37 6.88 0.83 2.44
CA VAL A 37 6.71 1.83 1.39
C VAL A 37 7.63 3.02 1.69
N PRO A 38 8.62 3.31 0.83
CA PRO A 38 9.46 4.48 1.00
C PRO A 38 8.66 5.76 0.76
N LEU A 39 8.89 6.77 1.59
CA LEU A 39 8.28 8.09 1.48
C LEU A 39 9.36 9.18 1.36
N PRO A 40 9.08 10.26 0.60
CA PRO A 40 9.95 11.42 0.59
C PRO A 40 9.96 12.08 1.96
N VAL A 41 11.14 12.52 2.40
CA VAL A 41 11.30 13.31 3.64
C VAL A 41 11.18 14.79 3.29
N PRO A 42 10.35 15.58 3.99
CA PRO A 42 10.33 17.03 3.84
C PRO A 42 11.73 17.64 4.08
N GLY A 43 12.14 18.60 3.25
CA GLY A 43 13.44 19.28 3.42
C GLY A 43 14.65 18.54 2.86
N HIS A 44 14.45 17.59 1.94
CA HIS A 44 15.53 16.86 1.28
C HIS A 44 16.60 17.83 0.68
N PRO A 45 17.89 17.68 1.04
CA PRO A 45 18.95 18.56 0.53
C PRO A 45 19.18 18.33 -0.98
N GLY A 46 19.60 19.35 -1.72
CA GLY A 46 19.96 19.24 -3.15
C GLY A 46 21.24 18.41 -3.43
N LYS A 47 21.62 17.50 -2.54
CA LYS A 47 22.81 16.65 -2.62
C LYS A 47 22.38 15.20 -2.74
N LEU A 48 23.12 14.41 -3.52
CA LEU A 48 22.91 12.96 -3.61
C LEU A 48 23.37 12.30 -2.31
N ARG A 49 22.43 12.02 -1.40
CA ARG A 49 22.64 11.31 -0.13
C ARG A 49 21.48 10.34 0.10
N ASN A 50 21.71 9.33 0.93
CA ASN A 50 20.63 8.48 1.43
C ASN A 50 19.83 9.26 2.45
N HIS A 51 18.68 9.79 2.04
CA HIS A 51 17.76 10.54 2.88
C HIS A 51 16.33 10.11 2.55
N MET A 52 15.86 9.10 3.27
CA MET A 52 14.54 8.50 3.06
C MET A 52 13.89 8.21 4.41
N THR A 53 12.56 8.22 4.42
CA THR A 53 11.76 7.60 5.46
C THR A 53 10.92 6.51 4.83
N ALA A 54 10.33 5.63 5.64
CA ALA A 54 9.45 4.60 5.15
C ALA A 54 8.33 4.37 6.15
N ILE A 55 7.19 3.89 5.64
CA ILE A 55 6.10 3.38 6.46
C ILE A 55 6.05 1.87 6.33
N LEU A 56 5.70 1.21 7.42
CA LEU A 56 5.21 -0.16 7.37
C LEU A 56 3.70 -0.11 7.14
N ASN A 57 3.27 -0.59 5.97
CA ASN A 57 1.88 -0.63 5.58
C ASN A 57 1.36 -2.08 5.57
N THR A 58 0.07 -2.24 5.81
CA THR A 58 -0.62 -3.54 5.78
C THR A 58 -1.52 -3.58 4.56
N LEU A 59 -1.21 -4.46 3.61
CA LEU A 59 -1.95 -4.61 2.36
C LEU A 59 -2.99 -5.75 2.50
N PRO A 60 -4.29 -5.48 2.30
CA PRO A 60 -5.35 -6.44 2.55
C PRO A 60 -5.55 -7.38 1.35
N VAL A 61 -4.65 -8.35 1.17
CA VAL A 61 -4.74 -9.35 0.07
C VAL A 61 -5.92 -10.31 0.24
N GLY A 62 -6.45 -10.47 1.45
CA GLY A 62 -7.65 -11.26 1.75
C GLY A 62 -8.94 -10.69 1.13
N ILE A 63 -9.02 -9.36 0.92
CA ILE A 63 -10.20 -8.71 0.34
C ILE A 63 -10.31 -9.01 -1.15
N GLU A 64 -11.37 -9.70 -1.56
CA GLU A 64 -11.62 -10.08 -2.95
C GLU A 64 -12.12 -8.92 -3.82
N ASP A 65 -13.14 -8.18 -3.35
CA ASP A 65 -13.72 -7.06 -4.10
C ASP A 65 -12.69 -5.92 -4.26
N PRO A 66 -12.29 -5.58 -5.50
CA PRO A 66 -11.35 -4.47 -5.75
C PRO A 66 -11.84 -3.13 -5.19
N ARG A 67 -13.16 -2.90 -5.13
CA ARG A 67 -13.74 -1.64 -4.63
C ARG A 67 -13.65 -1.55 -3.12
N GLU A 68 -13.85 -2.67 -2.43
CA GLU A 68 -13.65 -2.77 -0.99
C GLU A 68 -12.17 -2.62 -0.64
N ARG A 69 -11.28 -3.28 -1.40
CA ARG A 69 -9.82 -3.18 -1.23
C ARG A 69 -9.30 -1.75 -1.32
N ILE A 70 -9.76 -0.98 -2.32
CA ILE A 70 -9.40 0.44 -2.47
C ILE A 70 -9.86 1.26 -1.26
N ARG A 71 -11.08 1.00 -0.76
CA ARG A 71 -11.64 1.71 0.40
C ARG A 71 -10.84 1.42 1.67
N ASP A 72 -10.47 0.16 1.89
CA ASP A 72 -9.69 -0.26 3.05
C ASP A 72 -8.27 0.35 3.02
N ILE A 73 -7.58 0.24 1.88
CA ILE A 73 -6.25 0.85 1.69
C ILE A 73 -6.30 2.36 1.91
N GLN A 74 -7.33 3.06 1.42
CA GLN A 74 -7.48 4.49 1.68
C GLN A 74 -7.62 4.80 3.17
N LYS A 75 -8.43 4.03 3.89
CA LYS A 75 -8.65 4.22 5.33
C LYS A 75 -7.35 4.01 6.10
N SER A 76 -6.63 2.93 5.81
CA SER A 76 -5.33 2.61 6.41
C SER A 76 -4.28 3.67 6.11
N PHE A 77 -4.20 4.13 4.85
CA PHE A 77 -3.25 5.17 4.46
C PHE A 77 -3.51 6.52 5.15
N ARG A 78 -4.77 6.94 5.30
CA ARG A 78 -5.12 8.17 6.05
C ARG A 78 -4.75 8.08 7.53
N SER A 79 -4.95 6.91 8.14
CA SER A 79 -4.53 6.63 9.52
C SER A 79 -3.02 6.77 9.70
N LEU A 80 -2.24 6.27 8.73
CA LEU A 80 -0.77 6.39 8.77
C LEU A 80 -0.31 7.85 8.63
N GLN A 81 -0.96 8.63 7.76
CA GLN A 81 -0.67 10.06 7.63
C GLN A 81 -0.96 10.87 8.90
N SER A 82 -1.93 10.47 9.72
CA SER A 82 -2.24 11.14 10.98
C SER A 82 -1.38 10.67 12.17
N SER A 83 -0.55 9.63 11.98
CA SER A 83 0.25 9.02 13.04
C SER A 83 1.73 9.43 13.02
N SER A 84 2.11 10.35 12.13
CA SER A 84 3.48 10.89 11.97
C SER A 84 3.55 12.38 12.25
#